data_AF-A0A226I4L7-F1
#
_entry.id   AF-A0A226I4L7-F1
#
_cell.length_a   1.000
_cell.length_b   1.000
_cell.length_c   1.000
_cell.angle_alpha   90.00
_cell.angle_beta   90.00
_cell.angle_gamma   90.00
#
_symmetry.space_group_name_H-M   'P 1'
#
loop_
_entity.id
_entity.type
_entity.pdbx_description
1 polymer ?
#
loop_
_entity_poly.entity_id
_entity_poly.type
_entity_poly.pdbx_seq_one_letter_code
_entity_poly.pdbx_strand_id
1 'polypeptide(L)'
;MENTKPEAWNTPSAPRQENKKVLAGIMGIIFGYLGIHKFILGYTKEGIIQIVITIVTCGVGSIIGFIEGIIYLTKSDEDFYQTYQVGKKGWF
;
A
#
# COMPACT_ATOMS: atom_id res chain seq x y z
N MET A 1 -19.92 -28.41 32.80
CA MET A 1 -19.66 -27.80 31.48
C MET A 1 -19.46 -26.31 31.74
N GLU A 2 -18.24 -25.91 32.09
CA GLU A 2 -17.94 -24.53 32.48
C GLU A 2 -18.00 -23.64 31.22
N ASN A 3 -18.86 -22.62 31.24
CA ASN A 3 -18.95 -21.63 30.18
C ASN A 3 -17.79 -20.65 30.34
N THR A 4 -16.67 -20.90 29.64
CA THR A 4 -15.52 -19.99 29.59
C THR A 4 -15.87 -18.79 28.72
N LYS A 5 -16.46 -17.76 29.33
CA LYS A 5 -16.66 -16.45 28.69
C LYS A 5 -15.29 -15.75 28.64
N PRO A 6 -14.88 -15.17 27.50
CA PRO A 6 -13.61 -14.44 27.43
C PRO A 6 -13.71 -13.14 28.24
N GLU A 7 -12.95 -13.06 29.34
CA GLU A 7 -12.83 -11.89 30.21
C GLU A 7 -11.96 -10.81 29.52
N ALA A 8 -12.34 -9.54 29.63
CA ALA A 8 -11.72 -8.42 28.89
C ALA A 8 -10.19 -8.27 29.10
N TRP A 9 -9.67 -8.73 30.23
CA TRP A 9 -8.24 -8.69 30.59
C TRP A 9 -7.37 -9.69 29.82
N ASN A 10 -7.96 -10.76 29.26
CA ASN A 10 -7.25 -11.77 28.46
C ASN A 10 -7.61 -11.68 26.97
N THR A 11 -8.08 -10.51 26.52
CA THR A 11 -8.28 -10.26 25.11
C THR A 11 -6.93 -9.88 24.51
N PRO A 12 -6.26 -10.73 23.70
CA PRO A 12 -5.12 -10.26 22.94
C PRO A 12 -5.61 -9.06 22.13
N SER A 13 -4.96 -7.90 22.31
CA SER A 13 -5.25 -6.73 21.50
C SER A 13 -5.22 -7.18 20.04
N ALA A 14 -6.36 -7.09 19.35
CA ALA A 14 -6.44 -7.51 17.95
C ALA A 14 -5.24 -6.88 17.22
N PRO A 15 -4.44 -7.68 16.49
CA PRO A 15 -3.22 -7.18 15.88
C PRO A 15 -3.57 -5.91 15.12
N ARG A 16 -3.00 -4.77 15.56
CA ARG A 16 -3.28 -3.47 14.95
C ARG A 16 -2.94 -3.61 13.48
N GLN A 17 -3.96 -3.66 12.63
CA GLN A 17 -3.78 -3.87 11.21
C GLN A 17 -3.05 -2.62 10.67
N GLU A 18 -1.75 -2.78 10.42
CA GLU A 18 -0.90 -1.67 10.01
C GLU A 18 -1.33 -1.18 8.62
N ASN A 19 -1.96 -0.01 8.60
CA ASN A 19 -2.36 0.63 7.37
C ASN A 19 -1.17 1.38 6.78
N LYS A 20 -0.66 0.90 5.65
CA LYS A 20 0.48 1.50 4.96
C LYS A 20 0.07 2.65 4.03
N LYS A 21 -1.21 3.06 4.01
CA LYS A 21 -1.76 4.06 3.08
C LYS A 21 -0.97 5.36 3.04
N VAL A 22 -0.79 5.98 4.20
CA VAL A 22 -0.12 7.28 4.29
C VAL A 22 1.34 7.18 3.82
N LEU A 23 2.04 6.13 4.26
CA LEU A 23 3.42 5.87 3.86
C LEU A 23 3.53 5.64 2.34
N ALA A 24 2.68 4.77 1.78
CA ALA A 24 2.65 4.47 0.36
C ALA A 24 2.25 5.69 -0.48
N GLY A 25 1.28 6.50 -0.02
CA GLY A 25 0.84 7.71 -0.71
C GLY A 25 1.92 8.79 -0.77
N ILE A 26 2.55 9.10 0.37
CA ILE A 26 3.64 10.08 0.43
C ILE A 26 4.85 9.63 -0.41
N MET A 27 5.21 8.35 -0.31
CA MET A 27 6.28 7.77 -1.14
C MET A 27 5.95 7.81 -2.63
N GLY A 28 4.69 7.60 -3.00
CA GLY A 28 4.24 7.70 -4.39
C GLY A 28 4.35 9.14 -4.93
N ILE A 29 4.10 10.15 -4.10
CA ILE A 29 4.20 11.55 -4.52
C ILE A 29 5.66 11.99 -4.65
N ILE A 30 6.50 11.73 -3.64
CA ILE A 30 7.89 12.23 -3.61
C ILE A 30 8.82 11.36 -4.46
N PHE A 31 8.62 10.03 -4.43
CA PHE A 31 9.48 9.03 -5.08
C PHE A 31 8.73 8.16 -6.08
N GLY A 32 7.63 8.66 -6.64
CA GLY A 32 6.81 7.94 -7.63
C GLY A 32 7.58 7.55 -8.89
N TYR A 33 8.58 8.32 -9.28
CA TYR A 33 9.47 8.00 -10.41
C TYR A 33 10.28 6.72 -10.20
N LEU A 34 10.59 6.38 -8.94
CA LEU A 34 11.31 5.15 -8.57
C LEU A 34 10.35 3.98 -8.26
N GLY A 35 9.05 4.23 -8.10
CA GLY A 35 8.08 3.19 -7.75
C GLY A 35 8.18 2.67 -6.31
N ILE A 36 8.79 3.42 -5.37
CA ILE A 36 9.05 2.97 -3.99
C ILE A 36 7.77 2.55 -3.25
N HIS A 37 6.66 3.25 -3.52
CA HIS A 37 5.34 2.95 -2.95
C HIS A 37 4.89 1.51 -3.24
N LYS A 38 5.27 0.93 -4.38
CA LYS A 38 4.97 -0.46 -4.72
C LYS A 38 5.80 -1.45 -3.90
N PHE A 39 7.08 -1.16 -3.66
CA PHE A 39 7.93 -2.00 -2.82
C PHE A 39 7.46 -2.05 -1.36
N ILE A 40 6.93 -0.95 -0.82
CA ILE A 40 6.38 -0.87 0.55
C ILE A 40 5.17 -1.80 0.73
N LEU A 41 4.38 -1.97 -0.33
CA LEU A 41 3.23 -2.86 -0.38
C LEU A 41 3.61 -4.32 -0.69
N GLY A 42 4.88 -4.59 -0.97
CA GLY A 42 5.38 -5.93 -1.32
C GLY A 42 5.23 -6.28 -2.80
N TYR A 43 4.96 -5.29 -3.66
CA TYR A 43 4.85 -5.43 -5.12
C TYR A 43 6.20 -5.24 -5.80
N THR A 44 7.16 -6.10 -5.48
CA THR A 44 8.53 -6.00 -6.00
C THR A 44 8.57 -6.09 -7.52
N LYS A 45 7.73 -6.93 -8.14
CA LYS A 45 7.68 -7.11 -9.59
C LYS A 45 7.19 -5.84 -10.28
N GLU A 46 6.10 -5.28 -9.77
CA GLU A 46 5.46 -4.07 -10.30
C GLU A 46 6.35 -2.84 -10.08
N GLY A 47 7.05 -2.76 -8.95
CA GLY A 47 8.07 -1.75 -8.70
C GLY A 47 9.22 -1.80 -9.72
N ILE A 48 9.72 -3.00 -10.04
CA ILE A 48 10.75 -3.17 -11.09
C ILE A 48 10.19 -2.76 -12.46
N ILE A 49 8.96 -3.17 -12.81
CA ILE A 49 8.31 -2.77 -14.06
C ILE A 49 8.20 -1.25 -14.14
N GLN A 50 7.82 -0.59 -13.04
CA GLN A 50 7.72 0.86 -12.99
C GLN A 50 9.06 1.55 -13.25
N ILE A 51 10.15 1.05 -12.66
CA ILE A 51 11.50 1.57 -12.92
C ILE A 51 11.87 1.40 -14.40
N VAL A 52 11.62 0.23 -14.98
CA VAL A 52 11.88 -0.03 -16.40
C VAL A 52 11.07 0.92 -17.29
N ILE A 53 9.79 1.14 -17.00
CA ILE A 53 8.95 2.10 -17.72
C ILE A 53 9.51 3.51 -17.58
N THR A 54 9.85 3.96 -16.37
CA THR A 54 10.42 5.29 -16.14
C THR A 54 11.73 5.46 -16.92
N ILE A 55 12.61 4.47 -16.98
CA ILE A 55 13.88 4.55 -17.73
C ILE A 55 13.62 4.58 -19.24
N VAL A 56 12.79 3.67 -19.76
CA VAL A 56 12.50 3.56 -21.20
C VAL A 56 11.76 4.81 -21.71
N THR A 57 10.92 5.41 -20.87
CA THR A 57 10.16 6.62 -21.22
C THR A 57 10.87 7.92 -20.84
N CYS A 58 12.17 7.87 -20.51
CA CYS A 58 12.97 9.05 -20.10
C CYS A 58 12.31 9.88 -18.98
N GLY A 59 11.67 9.23 -18.01
CA GLY A 59 11.07 9.87 -16.84
C GLY A 59 9.55 10.07 -16.93
N VAL A 60 8.90 9.86 -18.08
CA VAL A 60 7.44 10.07 -18.21
C VAL A 60 6.64 9.06 -17.37
N GLY A 61 7.18 7.86 -17.14
CA GLY A 61 6.61 6.85 -16.23
C GLY A 61 6.44 7.31 -14.78
N SER A 62 7.09 8.42 -14.37
CA SER A 62 6.93 9.01 -13.04
C SER A 62 5.52 9.51 -12.76
N ILE A 63 4.79 9.92 -13.80
CA ILE A 63 3.40 10.39 -13.70
C ILE A 63 2.50 9.29 -13.14
N ILE A 64 2.76 8.03 -13.49
CA ILE A 64 1.98 6.89 -13.00
C ILE A 64 2.11 6.78 -11.47
N GLY A 65 3.34 6.85 -10.95
CA GLY A 65 3.60 6.79 -9.51
C GLY A 65 3.01 7.98 -8.74
N PHE A 66 3.05 9.17 -9.35
CA PHE A 66 2.43 10.36 -8.79
C PHE A 66 0.91 10.23 -8.68
N ILE A 67 0.24 9.77 -9.74
CA ILE A 67 -1.21 9.54 -9.75
C ILE A 67 -1.58 8.46 -8.73
N GLU A 68 -0.84 7.35 -8.66
CA GLU A 68 -1.06 6.32 -7.65
C GLU A 68 -0.88 6.84 -6.21
N GLY A 69 0.12 7.68 -5.97
CA GLY A 69 0.32 8.34 -4.68
C GLY A 69 -0.90 9.16 -4.25
N ILE A 70 -1.51 9.91 -5.17
CA ILE A 70 -2.76 10.65 -4.91
C ILE A 70 -3.92 9.69 -4.64
N ILE A 71 -4.10 8.64 -5.47
CA ILE A 71 -5.19 7.66 -5.29
C ILE A 71 -5.11 6.98 -3.92
N TYR A 72 -3.90 6.67 -3.45
CA TYR A 72 -3.72 6.07 -2.14
C TYR A 72 -4.16 7.01 -1.03
N LEU A 73 -3.80 8.31 -1.12
CA LEU A 73 -4.20 9.30 -0.12
C LEU A 73 -5.69 9.64 -0.15
N THR A 74 -6.34 9.56 -1.31
CA THR A 74 -7.77 9.87 -1.44
C THR A 74 -8.70 8.70 -1.11
N LYS A 75 -8.17 7.47 -0.99
CA LYS A 75 -8.95 6.31 -0.54
C LYS A 75 -9.15 6.28 0.98
N SER A 76 -10.28 5.71 1.39
CA SER A 76 -10.53 5.31 2.78
C SER A 76 -9.52 4.25 3.22
N ASP A 77 -9.18 4.25 4.50
CA ASP A 77 -8.19 3.31 5.07
C ASP A 77 -8.60 1.84 4.86
N GLU A 78 -9.88 1.50 5.05
CA GLU A 78 -10.43 0.18 4.79
C GLU A 78 -10.35 -0.21 3.31
N ASP A 79 -10.76 0.67 2.41
CA ASP A 79 -10.70 0.42 0.96
C ASP A 79 -9.27 0.21 0.49
N PHE A 80 -8.33 1.02 0.99
CA PHE A 80 -6.91 0.87 0.69
C PHE A 80 -6.40 -0.48 1.17
N TYR A 81 -6.72 -0.83 2.42
CA TYR A 81 -6.30 -2.07 3.03
C TYR A 81 -6.81 -3.29 2.24
N GLN A 82 -8.11 -3.33 1.95
CA GLN A 82 -8.72 -4.43 1.22
C GLN A 82 -8.19 -4.53 -0.22
N THR A 83 -7.96 -3.40 -0.89
CA THR A 83 -7.53 -3.38 -2.29
C THR A 83 -6.03 -3.69 -2.44
N TYR A 84 -5.18 -3.01 -1.66
CA TYR A 84 -3.72 -2.99 -1.88
C TYR A 84 -2.91 -3.75 -0.83
N GLN A 85 -3.47 -4.09 0.34
CA GLN A 85 -2.77 -4.94 1.30
C GLN A 85 -3.28 -6.39 1.25
N VAL A 86 -4.59 -6.59 1.17
CA VAL A 86 -5.23 -7.91 1.08
C VAL A 86 -5.33 -8.39 -0.37
N GLY A 87 -6.00 -7.60 -1.21
CA GLY A 87 -6.28 -7.93 -2.61
C GLY A 87 -5.08 -7.86 -3.54
N LYS A 88 -3.95 -7.34 -3.04
CA LYS A 88 -2.68 -7.21 -3.78
C LYS A 88 -2.83 -6.60 -5.18
N LYS A 89 -3.69 -5.58 -5.34
CA LYS A 89 -3.88 -4.88 -6.61
C LYS A 89 -2.59 -4.15 -7.03
N GLY A 90 -1.97 -4.62 -8.11
CA GLY A 90 -0.64 -4.16 -8.54
C GLY A 90 -0.60 -2.77 -9.19
N TRP A 91 -1.70 -2.28 -9.78
CA TRP A 91 -1.79 -0.98 -10.46
C TRP A 91 -3.18 -0.36 -10.27
N PHE A 92 -3.23 0.99 -10.19
CA PHE A 92 -4.43 1.86 -10.08
C PHE A 92 -5.68 1.14 -9.58
#